data_AF-A0A535PLW7-F1
#
_entry.id   AF-A0A535PLW7-F1
#
_cell.length_a   1.000
_cell.length_b   1.000
_cell.length_c   1.000
_cell.angle_alpha   90.00
_cell.angle_beta   90.00
_cell.angle_gamma   90.00
#
_symmetry.space_group_name_H-M   'P 1'
#
loop_
_entity.id
_entity.type
_entity.pdbx_description
1 polymer ?
#
loop_
_entity_poly.entity_id
_entity_poly.type
_entity_poly.pdbx_seq_one_letter_code
_entity_poly.pdbx_strand_id
1 'polypeptide(L)'
;MVIEADKGAPNQRLKREREKRGWSQRDLATLVDTNLYTVSRWERGLTVPHSSTLDKLCKLFEKSPWELGFTKEGGTGGDQSASSLPTQPGLYDPAIPRSQVGGKGPIGRAQLLADLKRRLCSGKNVALLALNGLPGVGKTTIAVELARDREVLKYFRDGVLWAGLGIKPNILGLLGRWGTLLGLASHEMAALTSVEAWAKTINAVIGAKRMLLVIDDAWSIEDALAFQVGGAHCAHIVTTRFPEIALQFAYDGSNVVHELNEEDGIALLQRLAPQVVAREPGKMRSLVQSVGGLPLAITLAGKYLWSQFNRDQPHHLSMALSRLQSIEERLRLTQPLPEGTPSSLPMDTPLSLQTIINLSDQQLDAQERAALRALSIFPAKPNSFAEEAALAVCNTSVETLDRLIDAGLLEGSGPGRYTLHQTIADYARLRLTDARVRERMVSFFNAFVETHKTNFDILEREMDNVLAALQIAYEHNMSEALIQGVVALLVSHCLRKISRKHSGWVRKAWQSLKQSDTRE
;
A
#
# COMPACT_ATOMS: atom_id res chain seq x y z
N MET A 1 -3.28 26.27 -37.10
CA MET A 1 -3.88 25.28 -38.02
C MET A 1 -3.04 24.02 -37.93
N VAL A 2 -3.50 22.98 -37.26
CA VAL A 2 -2.74 21.73 -37.08
C VAL A 2 -3.51 20.60 -37.75
N ILE A 3 -2.85 19.99 -38.73
CA ILE A 3 -3.37 18.96 -39.63
C ILE A 3 -3.19 17.60 -38.93
N GLU A 4 -4.31 16.90 -38.75
CA GLU A 4 -4.45 15.58 -38.15
C GLU A 4 -3.61 14.52 -38.88
N ALA A 5 -2.98 13.63 -38.14
CA ALA A 5 -2.64 12.30 -38.64
C ALA A 5 -3.85 11.39 -38.42
N ASP A 6 -4.28 10.73 -39.49
CA ASP A 6 -5.46 9.87 -39.57
C ASP A 6 -5.35 8.69 -38.58
N LYS A 7 -5.90 8.87 -37.37
CA LYS A 7 -5.95 7.84 -36.33
C LYS A 7 -7.13 6.91 -36.61
N GLY A 8 -6.89 5.91 -37.44
CA GLY A 8 -7.87 4.86 -37.76
C GLY A 8 -7.42 3.85 -38.81
N ALA A 9 -6.38 4.15 -39.60
CA ALA A 9 -5.88 3.23 -40.62
C ALA A 9 -4.85 2.22 -40.05
N PRO A 10 -4.94 0.92 -40.40
CA PRO A 10 -3.91 -0.05 -40.05
C PRO A 10 -2.53 0.38 -40.57
N ASN A 11 -1.48 0.26 -39.76
CA ASN A 11 -0.10 0.53 -40.16
C ASN A 11 0.42 -0.61 -41.06
N GLN A 12 0.00 -0.56 -42.32
CA GLN A 12 0.39 -1.51 -43.37
C GLN A 12 1.89 -1.46 -43.69
N ARG A 13 2.58 -0.35 -43.39
CA ARG A 13 4.01 -0.18 -43.69
C ARG A 13 4.87 -1.06 -42.77
N LEU A 14 4.64 -0.98 -41.46
CA LEU A 14 5.31 -1.85 -40.49
C LEU A 14 5.02 -3.33 -40.75
N LYS A 15 3.74 -3.67 -41.00
CA LYS A 15 3.31 -5.05 -41.27
C LYS A 15 4.02 -5.64 -42.48
N ARG A 16 4.09 -4.90 -43.60
CA ARG A 16 4.79 -5.33 -44.83
C ARG A 16 6.29 -5.53 -44.61
N GLU A 17 6.95 -4.64 -43.87
CA GLU A 17 8.39 -4.75 -43.61
C GLU A 17 8.75 -5.93 -42.71
N ARG A 18 7.87 -6.28 -41.76
CA ARG A 18 7.98 -7.49 -40.94
C ARG A 18 7.77 -8.75 -41.79
N GLU A 19 6.71 -8.78 -42.61
CA GLU A 19 6.37 -9.94 -43.45
C GLU A 19 7.43 -10.22 -44.54
N LYS A 20 8.03 -9.17 -45.12
CA LYS A 20 9.17 -9.30 -46.06
C LYS A 20 10.38 -10.01 -45.44
N ARG A 21 10.57 -9.88 -44.13
CA ARG A 21 11.66 -10.53 -43.38
C ARG A 21 11.27 -11.91 -42.82
N GLY A 22 10.05 -12.39 -43.12
CA GLY A 22 9.56 -13.69 -42.68
C GLY A 22 9.24 -13.79 -41.18
N TRP A 23 9.15 -12.67 -40.47
CA TRP A 23 8.95 -12.64 -39.02
C TRP A 23 7.47 -12.67 -38.64
N SER A 24 7.11 -13.44 -37.62
CA SER A 24 5.80 -13.31 -36.96
C SER A 24 5.77 -12.06 -36.06
N GLN A 25 4.57 -11.62 -35.65
CA GLN A 25 4.44 -10.53 -34.67
C GLN A 25 5.17 -10.84 -33.36
N ARG A 26 5.31 -12.13 -33.01
CA ARG A 26 6.02 -12.59 -31.81
C ARG A 26 7.53 -12.41 -31.97
N ASP A 27 8.06 -12.75 -33.14
CA ASP A 27 9.50 -12.64 -33.42
C ASP A 27 9.94 -11.16 -33.39
N LEU A 28 9.13 -10.27 -33.99
CA LEU A 28 9.40 -8.84 -33.91
C LEU A 28 9.31 -8.31 -32.47
N ALA A 29 8.37 -8.81 -31.66
CA ALA A 29 8.24 -8.42 -30.27
C ALA A 29 9.50 -8.81 -29.47
N THR A 30 10.03 -10.01 -29.68
CA THR A 30 11.27 -10.47 -29.04
C THR A 30 12.48 -9.66 -29.50
N LEU A 31 12.59 -9.32 -30.80
CA LEU A 31 13.72 -8.56 -31.35
C LEU A 31 13.81 -7.11 -30.84
N VAL A 32 12.68 -6.50 -30.46
CA VAL A 32 12.63 -5.13 -29.94
C VAL A 32 12.34 -5.06 -28.44
N ASP A 33 12.41 -6.20 -27.75
CA ASP A 33 12.23 -6.35 -26.30
C ASP A 33 10.89 -5.78 -25.82
N THR A 34 9.81 -6.29 -26.42
CA THR A 34 8.42 -5.93 -26.10
C THR A 34 7.51 -7.17 -26.19
N ASN A 35 6.20 -6.99 -26.00
CA ASN A 35 5.23 -8.08 -26.10
C ASN A 35 4.46 -8.08 -27.43
N LEU A 36 3.92 -9.25 -27.80
CA LEU A 36 3.17 -9.46 -29.05
C LEU A 36 1.94 -8.55 -29.17
N TYR A 37 1.27 -8.27 -28.05
CA TYR A 37 0.08 -7.42 -28.02
C TYR A 37 0.42 -5.97 -28.43
N THR A 38 1.59 -5.47 -28.02
CA THR A 38 2.10 -4.14 -28.37
C THR A 38 2.41 -4.04 -29.87
N VAL A 39 3.06 -5.04 -30.46
CA VAL A 39 3.32 -5.10 -31.92
C VAL A 39 2.00 -5.17 -32.72
N SER A 40 1.04 -5.97 -32.26
CA SER A 40 -0.30 -6.05 -32.86
C SER A 40 -1.05 -4.71 -32.81
N ARG A 41 -0.86 -3.90 -31.76
CA ARG A 41 -1.47 -2.57 -31.66
C ARG A 41 -0.80 -1.54 -32.58
N TRP A 42 0.51 -1.63 -32.77
CA TRP A 42 1.23 -0.80 -33.74
C TRP A 42 0.77 -1.08 -35.18
N GLU A 43 0.64 -2.35 -35.56
CA GLU A 43 0.17 -2.73 -36.90
C GLU A 43 -1.30 -2.36 -37.16
N ARG A 44 -2.11 -2.27 -36.10
CA ARG A 44 -3.51 -1.80 -36.19
C ARG A 44 -3.65 -0.28 -36.09
N GLY A 45 -2.55 0.47 -35.95
CA GLY A 45 -2.59 1.93 -35.85
C GLY A 45 -3.19 2.45 -34.54
N LEU A 46 -3.29 1.60 -33.51
CA LEU A 46 -3.93 1.94 -32.22
C LEU A 46 -2.97 2.67 -31.27
N THR A 47 -1.66 2.43 -31.41
CA THR A 47 -0.61 3.03 -30.59
C THR A 47 0.64 3.27 -31.44
N VAL A 48 1.50 4.19 -31.00
CA VAL A 48 2.82 4.44 -31.58
C VAL A 48 3.89 3.91 -30.59
N PRO A 49 4.99 3.29 -31.06
CA PRO A 49 6.07 2.84 -30.18
C PRO A 49 6.66 3.98 -29.37
N HIS A 50 7.09 3.69 -28.13
CA HIS A 50 7.88 4.62 -27.31
C HIS A 50 9.20 4.97 -28.02
N SER A 51 9.78 6.15 -27.78
CA SER A 51 11.00 6.61 -28.49
C SER A 51 12.15 5.61 -28.47
N SER A 52 12.43 4.97 -27.33
CA SER A 52 13.49 3.97 -27.23
C SER A 52 13.23 2.73 -28.09
N THR A 53 11.97 2.31 -28.19
CA THR A 53 11.55 1.17 -29.02
C THR A 53 11.42 1.56 -30.48
N LEU A 54 11.04 2.81 -30.78
CA LEU A 54 11.04 3.38 -32.11
C LEU A 54 12.46 3.47 -32.66
N ASP A 55 13.43 3.87 -31.85
CA ASP A 55 14.86 3.87 -32.23
C ASP A 55 15.36 2.45 -32.47
N LYS A 56 14.98 1.48 -31.63
CA LYS A 56 15.27 0.05 -31.85
C LYS A 56 14.65 -0.44 -33.15
N LEU A 57 13.39 -0.10 -33.44
CA LEU A 57 12.71 -0.44 -34.69
C LEU A 57 13.39 0.21 -35.89
N CYS A 58 13.75 1.49 -35.81
CA CYS A 58 14.41 2.20 -36.90
C CYS A 58 15.79 1.61 -37.19
N LYS A 59 16.54 1.22 -36.14
CA LYS A 59 17.80 0.50 -36.27
C LYS A 59 17.62 -0.92 -36.82
N LEU A 60 16.62 -1.66 -36.33
CA LEU A 60 16.35 -3.04 -36.73
C LEU A 60 15.90 -3.14 -38.20
N PHE A 61 15.10 -2.17 -38.65
CA PHE A 61 14.58 -2.13 -40.02
C PHE A 61 15.44 -1.30 -40.97
N GLU A 62 16.48 -0.62 -40.46
CA GLU A 62 17.30 0.38 -41.17
C GLU A 62 16.46 1.41 -41.92
N LYS A 63 15.39 1.86 -41.25
CA LYS A 63 14.35 2.71 -41.81
C LYS A 63 13.97 3.79 -40.83
N SER A 64 13.61 4.94 -41.36
CA SER A 64 13.12 6.07 -40.58
C SER A 64 11.72 5.81 -39.98
N PRO A 65 11.32 6.58 -38.94
CA PRO A 65 9.98 6.47 -38.36
C PRO A 65 8.85 6.67 -39.38
N TRP A 66 9.07 7.45 -40.44
CA TRP A 66 8.07 7.68 -41.49
C TRP A 66 7.93 6.47 -42.43
N GLU A 67 9.05 5.82 -42.77
CA GLU A 67 9.06 4.61 -43.62
C GLU A 67 8.36 3.45 -42.93
N LEU A 68 8.45 3.40 -41.60
CA LEU A 68 7.75 2.44 -40.75
C LEU A 68 6.30 2.83 -40.43
N GLY A 69 5.83 3.98 -40.96
CA GLY A 69 4.42 4.41 -40.84
C GLY A 69 4.05 5.07 -39.51
N PHE A 70 5.02 5.58 -38.74
CA PHE A 70 4.80 6.18 -37.42
C PHE A 70 4.75 7.72 -37.41
N THR A 71 5.15 8.40 -38.50
CA THR A 71 5.13 9.87 -38.62
C THR A 71 4.78 10.32 -40.05
N LYS A 72 4.26 11.55 -40.21
CA LYS A 72 4.02 12.19 -41.52
C LYS A 72 5.26 12.98 -41.98
N GLU A 73 5.41 13.12 -43.30
CA GLU A 73 6.59 13.69 -43.95
C GLU A 73 6.75 15.20 -43.68
N GLY A 74 7.92 15.61 -43.16
CA GLY A 74 8.38 17.01 -43.09
C GLY A 74 7.88 17.83 -41.89
N GLY A 75 8.77 18.18 -40.95
CA GLY A 75 8.45 19.10 -39.86
C GLY A 75 9.60 19.35 -38.89
N THR A 76 10.66 20.00 -39.36
CA THR A 76 11.76 20.54 -38.53
C THR A 76 11.42 21.94 -38.01
N GLY A 77 11.56 22.13 -36.68
CA GLY A 77 12.07 23.33 -35.99
C GLY A 77 11.40 24.69 -36.23
N GLY A 78 10.84 25.29 -35.17
CA GLY A 78 10.43 26.69 -35.15
C GLY A 78 9.96 27.15 -33.77
N ASP A 79 10.91 27.64 -32.98
CA ASP A 79 10.71 28.35 -31.72
C ASP A 79 10.13 29.76 -32.01
N GLN A 80 9.03 30.15 -31.37
CA GLN A 80 8.60 31.56 -31.24
C GLN A 80 7.44 31.75 -30.23
N SER A 81 7.76 32.46 -29.16
CA SER A 81 7.00 33.59 -28.59
C SER A 81 5.60 33.31 -28.00
N ALA A 82 5.58 33.03 -26.70
CA ALA A 82 4.37 33.01 -25.88
C ALA A 82 3.81 34.43 -25.64
N SER A 83 2.63 34.72 -26.18
CA SER A 83 1.79 35.85 -25.74
C SER A 83 0.99 35.43 -24.50
N SER A 84 1.20 36.15 -23.40
CA SER A 84 0.51 36.02 -22.13
C SER A 84 -0.99 36.32 -22.23
N LEU A 85 -1.82 35.28 -22.14
CA LEU A 85 -3.24 35.38 -21.79
C LEU A 85 -3.41 35.31 -20.26
N PRO A 86 -4.45 35.93 -19.68
CA PRO A 86 -4.69 35.90 -18.25
C PRO A 86 -4.96 34.45 -17.80
N THR A 87 -4.14 33.95 -16.87
CA THR A 87 -4.29 32.62 -16.27
C THR A 87 -5.64 32.54 -15.53
N GLN A 88 -6.63 31.84 -16.11
CA GLN A 88 -7.75 31.38 -15.31
C GLN A 88 -7.22 30.45 -14.22
N PRO A 89 -7.74 30.51 -12.98
CA PRO A 89 -7.35 29.57 -11.95
C PRO A 89 -7.68 28.15 -12.43
N GLY A 90 -6.70 27.24 -12.35
CA GLY A 90 -6.87 25.84 -12.75
C GLY A 90 -8.05 25.18 -12.02
N LEU A 91 -8.69 24.23 -12.68
CA LEU A 91 -9.83 23.50 -12.12
C LEU A 91 -9.41 22.74 -10.85
N TYR A 92 -10.07 22.98 -9.73
CA TYR A 92 -9.78 22.26 -8.49
C TYR A 92 -11.01 21.51 -8.00
N ASP A 93 -10.93 20.18 -8.01
CA ASP A 93 -12.05 19.32 -7.64
C ASP A 93 -12.44 19.51 -6.15
N PRO A 94 -13.68 19.90 -5.83
CA PRO A 94 -14.16 20.04 -4.45
C PRO A 94 -14.10 18.75 -3.63
N ALA A 95 -14.03 17.59 -4.30
CA ALA A 95 -13.91 16.28 -3.65
C ALA A 95 -12.53 16.03 -3.01
N ILE A 96 -11.53 16.90 -3.22
CA ILE A 96 -10.20 16.70 -2.65
C ILE A 96 -10.24 16.87 -1.12
N PRO A 97 -10.00 15.80 -0.33
CA PRO A 97 -10.17 15.81 1.12
C PRO A 97 -9.32 16.89 1.81
N ARG A 98 -9.82 17.57 2.84
CA ARG A 98 -9.03 18.57 3.61
C ARG A 98 -7.84 17.91 4.33
N SER A 99 -6.73 18.65 4.45
CA SER A 99 -5.56 18.16 5.19
C SER A 99 -5.92 17.98 6.67
N GLN A 100 -5.71 16.77 7.20
CA GLN A 100 -6.10 16.42 8.57
C GLN A 100 -5.12 16.95 9.65
N VAL A 101 -3.97 17.49 9.25
CA VAL A 101 -2.86 17.84 10.14
C VAL A 101 -2.51 19.33 10.07
N GLY A 102 -3.52 20.20 10.22
CA GLY A 102 -3.32 21.63 10.54
C GLY A 102 -2.46 22.43 9.55
N GLY A 103 -2.52 22.11 8.26
CA GLY A 103 -1.81 22.86 7.21
C GLY A 103 -0.28 22.69 7.19
N LYS A 104 0.29 21.86 8.07
CA LYS A 104 1.69 21.46 8.02
C LYS A 104 1.73 20.03 7.49
N GLY A 105 2.42 19.81 6.36
CA GLY A 105 2.43 18.54 5.63
C GLY A 105 2.82 17.30 6.46
N PRO A 106 2.70 16.10 5.87
CA PRO A 106 2.88 14.83 6.59
C PRO A 106 4.31 14.66 7.13
N ILE A 107 4.42 14.16 8.36
CA ILE A 107 5.69 13.93 9.07
C ILE A 107 6.40 12.70 8.52
N GLY A 108 7.73 12.72 8.45
CA GLY A 108 8.54 11.59 7.95
C GLY A 108 8.41 11.33 6.45
N ARG A 109 7.72 12.19 5.69
CA ARG A 109 7.43 11.97 4.26
C ARG A 109 8.17 12.91 3.32
N ALA A 110 9.09 13.74 3.80
CA ALA A 110 9.74 14.76 2.98
C ALA A 110 10.47 14.18 1.77
N GLN A 111 11.27 13.13 1.98
CA GLN A 111 12.02 12.48 0.90
C GLN A 111 11.07 11.81 -0.12
N LEU A 112 10.10 11.02 0.36
CA LEU A 112 9.11 10.37 -0.48
C LEU A 112 8.33 11.40 -1.32
N LEU A 113 7.87 12.50 -0.72
CA LEU A 113 7.19 13.57 -1.44
C LEU A 113 8.09 14.21 -2.49
N ALA A 114 9.35 14.51 -2.16
CA ALA A 114 10.30 15.06 -3.13
C ALA A 114 10.50 14.12 -4.33
N ASP A 115 10.61 12.81 -4.08
CA ASP A 115 10.76 11.79 -5.13
C ASP A 115 9.53 11.69 -6.01
N LEU A 116 8.33 11.65 -5.42
CA LEU A 116 7.07 11.61 -6.15
C LEU A 116 6.86 12.90 -6.98
N LYS A 117 7.19 14.07 -6.42
CA LYS A 117 7.11 15.35 -7.17
C LYS A 117 8.03 15.38 -8.38
N ARG A 118 9.28 14.93 -8.23
CA ARG A 118 10.23 14.81 -9.34
C ARG A 118 9.70 13.90 -10.45
N ARG A 119 9.08 12.77 -10.09
CA ARG A 119 8.48 11.85 -11.06
C ARG A 119 7.26 12.46 -11.76
N LEU A 120 6.35 13.07 -11.00
CA LEU A 120 5.15 13.74 -11.53
C LEU A 120 5.49 14.89 -12.49
N CYS A 121 6.49 15.70 -12.16
CA CYS A 121 6.82 16.92 -12.88
C CYS A 121 7.93 16.73 -13.93
N SER A 122 8.29 15.48 -14.26
CA SER A 122 9.45 15.17 -15.11
C SER A 122 9.32 15.58 -16.58
N GLY A 123 8.10 15.88 -17.08
CA GLY A 123 7.87 16.32 -18.46
C GLY A 123 7.98 15.24 -19.53
N LYS A 124 8.32 14.01 -19.16
CA LYS A 124 8.54 12.88 -20.07
C LYS A 124 7.38 11.89 -19.93
N ASN A 125 6.42 11.94 -20.85
CA ASN A 125 5.23 11.06 -20.93
C ASN A 125 4.18 11.24 -19.80
N VAL A 126 3.08 10.48 -19.89
CA VAL A 126 2.03 10.38 -18.85
C VAL A 126 2.62 9.68 -17.64
N ALA A 127 2.85 10.42 -16.55
CA ALA A 127 3.35 9.84 -15.31
C ALA A 127 2.23 9.04 -14.62
N LEU A 128 2.44 7.74 -14.45
CA LEU A 128 1.58 6.87 -13.65
C LEU A 128 2.31 6.56 -12.34
N LEU A 129 1.70 6.92 -11.22
CA LEU A 129 2.19 6.60 -9.89
C LEU A 129 1.15 5.80 -9.14
N ALA A 130 1.59 4.77 -8.43
CA ALA A 130 0.76 4.04 -7.49
C ALA A 130 1.39 4.08 -6.10
N LEU A 131 0.56 4.36 -5.09
CA LEU A 131 0.91 4.32 -3.68
C LEU A 131 0.19 3.11 -3.06
N ASN A 132 0.95 2.10 -2.67
CA ASN A 132 0.43 0.94 -1.93
C ASN A 132 0.99 0.87 -0.51
N GLY A 133 0.43 -0.02 0.32
CA GLY A 133 0.87 -0.21 1.71
C GLY A 133 -0.31 -0.39 2.66
N LEU A 134 0.00 -0.52 3.95
CA LEU A 134 -0.97 -0.92 4.96
C LEU A 134 -2.18 0.03 5.08
N PRO A 135 -3.33 -0.49 5.53
CA PRO A 135 -4.47 0.34 5.87
C PRO A 135 -4.11 1.35 6.98
N GLY A 136 -4.38 2.65 6.76
CA GLY A 136 -4.05 3.71 7.73
C GLY A 136 -2.59 4.21 7.70
N VAL A 137 -1.77 3.77 6.73
CA VAL A 137 -0.37 4.21 6.61
C VAL A 137 -0.19 5.64 6.06
N GLY A 138 -1.25 6.25 5.53
CA GLY A 138 -1.23 7.65 5.06
C GLY A 138 -1.09 7.86 3.55
N LYS A 139 -1.40 6.84 2.73
CA LYS A 139 -1.39 6.94 1.24
C LYS A 139 -2.24 8.10 0.73
N THR A 140 -3.50 8.17 1.16
CA THR A 140 -4.42 9.28 0.83
C THR A 140 -3.88 10.62 1.32
N THR A 141 -3.25 10.67 2.50
CA THR A 141 -2.64 11.91 3.01
C THR A 141 -1.51 12.39 2.11
N ILE A 142 -0.68 11.48 1.58
CA ILE A 142 0.40 11.81 0.63
C ILE A 142 -0.21 12.30 -0.70
N ALA A 143 -1.22 11.62 -1.22
CA ALA A 143 -1.90 12.04 -2.45
C ALA A 143 -2.56 13.42 -2.32
N VAL A 144 -3.21 13.69 -1.18
CA VAL A 144 -3.77 15.01 -0.84
C VAL A 144 -2.68 16.09 -0.76
N GLU A 145 -1.53 15.78 -0.15
CA GLU A 145 -0.41 16.72 -0.07
C GLU A 145 0.13 17.06 -1.46
N LEU A 146 0.32 16.06 -2.32
CA LEU A 146 0.77 16.27 -3.71
C LEU A 146 -0.25 17.08 -4.52
N ALA A 147 -1.54 16.78 -4.39
CA ALA A 147 -2.62 17.51 -5.05
C ALA A 147 -2.71 18.99 -4.64
N ARG A 148 -2.15 19.36 -3.48
CA ARG A 148 -2.13 20.74 -2.96
C ARG A 148 -0.76 21.41 -2.99
N ASP A 149 0.28 20.68 -3.36
CA ASP A 149 1.63 21.21 -3.38
C ASP A 149 1.75 22.29 -4.45
N ARG A 150 2.37 23.41 -4.09
CA ARG A 150 2.47 24.60 -4.97
C ARG A 150 3.25 24.33 -6.24
N GLU A 151 4.30 23.51 -6.18
CA GLU A 151 5.13 23.13 -7.32
C GLU A 151 4.33 22.24 -8.26
N VAL A 152 3.61 21.26 -7.71
CA VAL A 152 2.73 20.37 -8.45
C VAL A 152 1.60 21.16 -9.14
N LEU A 153 0.94 22.07 -8.43
CA LEU A 153 -0.13 22.91 -9.00
C LEU A 153 0.38 23.88 -10.06
N LYS A 154 1.61 24.39 -9.93
CA LYS A 154 2.24 25.21 -10.97
C LYS A 154 2.52 24.40 -12.24
N TYR A 155 2.90 23.14 -12.09
CA TYR A 155 3.15 22.23 -13.20
C TYR A 155 1.85 21.77 -13.88
N PHE A 156 0.87 21.32 -13.10
CA PHE A 156 -0.48 20.95 -13.53
C PHE A 156 -1.45 22.14 -13.46
N ARG A 157 -1.10 23.20 -14.20
CA ARG A 157 -1.78 24.50 -14.18
C ARG A 157 -3.27 24.46 -14.56
N ASP A 158 -3.70 23.43 -15.29
CA ASP A 158 -5.08 23.33 -15.77
C ASP A 158 -6.00 22.67 -14.74
N GLY A 159 -5.43 22.00 -13.73
CA GLY A 159 -6.20 21.56 -12.57
C GLY A 159 -5.88 20.18 -12.00
N VAL A 160 -6.66 19.82 -10.97
CA VAL A 160 -6.64 18.52 -10.31
C VAL A 160 -8.05 17.95 -10.25
N LEU A 161 -8.21 16.71 -10.71
CA LEU A 161 -9.42 15.90 -10.57
C LEU A 161 -9.20 14.80 -9.53
N TRP A 162 -10.21 14.53 -8.72
CA TRP A 162 -10.12 13.52 -7.66
C TRP A 162 -11.30 12.56 -7.74
N ALA A 163 -11.05 11.26 -7.82
CA ALA A 163 -12.05 10.21 -7.73
C ALA A 163 -11.68 9.31 -6.56
N GLY A 164 -12.54 9.23 -5.54
CA GLY A 164 -12.41 8.19 -4.53
C GLY A 164 -13.32 7.02 -4.86
N LEU A 165 -12.73 5.84 -4.99
CA LEU A 165 -13.42 4.66 -5.49
C LEU A 165 -14.09 3.89 -4.35
N GLY A 166 -13.27 3.41 -3.41
CA GLY A 166 -13.69 2.48 -2.38
C GLY A 166 -14.11 1.11 -2.93
N ILE A 167 -14.81 0.32 -2.11
CA ILE A 167 -15.13 -1.10 -2.42
C ILE A 167 -16.11 -1.25 -3.58
N LYS A 168 -17.14 -0.40 -3.66
CA LYS A 168 -18.20 -0.46 -4.69
C LYS A 168 -18.41 0.92 -5.30
N PRO A 169 -17.49 1.39 -6.14
CA PRO A 169 -17.55 2.72 -6.71
C PRO A 169 -18.73 2.88 -7.67
N ASN A 170 -19.39 4.04 -7.64
CA ASN A 170 -20.28 4.45 -8.73
C ASN A 170 -19.44 5.09 -9.86
N ILE A 171 -18.83 4.26 -10.69
CA ILE A 171 -17.91 4.68 -11.77
C ILE A 171 -18.56 5.72 -12.69
N LEU A 172 -19.77 5.44 -13.20
CA LEU A 172 -20.48 6.36 -14.10
C LEU A 172 -20.84 7.68 -13.41
N GLY A 173 -21.25 7.65 -12.14
CA GLY A 173 -21.52 8.87 -11.38
C GLY A 173 -20.28 9.73 -11.14
N LEU A 174 -19.13 9.09 -10.88
CA LEU A 174 -17.84 9.78 -10.71
C LEU A 174 -17.34 10.39 -12.03
N LEU A 175 -17.44 9.66 -13.14
CA LEU A 175 -17.11 10.17 -14.48
C LEU A 175 -18.07 11.30 -14.89
N GLY A 176 -19.36 11.17 -14.58
CA GLY A 176 -20.35 12.22 -14.77
C GLY A 176 -20.02 13.50 -14.00
N ARG A 177 -19.59 13.36 -12.74
CA ARG A 177 -19.12 14.50 -11.95
C ARG A 177 -17.89 15.17 -12.56
N TRP A 178 -16.91 14.40 -13.03
CA TRP A 178 -15.76 14.94 -13.77
C TRP A 178 -16.21 15.64 -15.05
N GLY A 179 -17.17 15.09 -15.78
CA GLY A 179 -17.77 15.73 -16.95
C GLY A 179 -18.35 17.10 -16.64
N THR A 180 -19.18 17.19 -15.59
CA THR A 180 -19.74 18.46 -15.11
C THR A 180 -18.65 19.46 -14.73
N LEU A 181 -17.62 19.04 -14.01
CA LEU A 181 -16.49 19.89 -13.63
C LEU A 181 -15.72 20.39 -14.86
N LEU A 182 -15.55 19.55 -15.87
CA LEU A 182 -14.88 19.89 -17.12
C LEU A 182 -15.76 20.72 -18.08
N GLY A 183 -17.02 20.98 -17.72
CA GLY A 183 -17.94 21.83 -18.47
C GLY A 183 -18.74 21.12 -19.56
N LEU A 184 -18.86 19.79 -19.52
CA LEU A 184 -19.74 19.05 -20.44
C LEU A 184 -21.20 19.44 -20.22
N ALA A 185 -21.95 19.59 -21.32
CA ALA A 185 -23.36 19.92 -21.24
C ALA A 185 -24.20 18.71 -20.83
N SER A 186 -25.29 18.93 -20.10
CA SER A 186 -26.15 17.84 -19.60
C SER A 186 -26.69 16.91 -20.70
N HIS A 187 -26.94 17.43 -21.90
CA HIS A 187 -27.42 16.63 -23.03
C HIS A 187 -26.33 15.72 -23.61
N GLU A 188 -25.07 16.16 -23.62
CA GLU A 188 -23.92 15.33 -24.04
C GLU A 188 -23.72 14.20 -23.02
N MET A 189 -23.76 14.52 -21.73
CA MET A 189 -23.61 13.56 -20.65
C MET A 189 -24.72 12.51 -20.62
N ALA A 190 -25.97 12.89 -20.94
CA ALA A 190 -27.10 11.97 -20.99
C ALA A 190 -26.95 10.88 -22.06
N ALA A 191 -26.14 11.11 -23.11
CA ALA A 191 -25.87 10.13 -24.16
C ALA A 191 -24.75 9.13 -23.77
N LEU A 192 -24.00 9.38 -22.69
CA LEU A 192 -22.85 8.57 -22.27
C LEU A 192 -23.28 7.48 -21.29
N THR A 193 -23.52 6.28 -21.82
CA THR A 193 -24.03 5.14 -21.04
C THR A 193 -22.96 4.11 -20.66
N SER A 194 -21.75 4.21 -21.20
CA SER A 194 -20.64 3.27 -20.94
C SER A 194 -19.38 3.97 -20.44
N VAL A 195 -18.53 3.23 -19.72
CA VAL A 195 -17.25 3.73 -19.21
C VAL A 195 -16.33 4.16 -20.35
N GLU A 196 -16.31 3.43 -21.46
CA GLU A 196 -15.49 3.75 -22.64
C GLU A 196 -15.96 5.04 -23.31
N ALA A 197 -17.27 5.26 -23.39
CA ALA A 197 -17.83 6.50 -23.93
C ALA A 197 -17.45 7.69 -23.06
N TRP A 198 -17.58 7.56 -21.74
CA TRP A 198 -17.12 8.57 -20.78
C TRP A 198 -15.63 8.84 -20.87
N ALA A 199 -14.81 7.79 -20.90
CA ALA A 199 -13.36 7.89 -21.00
C ALA A 199 -12.93 8.65 -22.25
N LYS A 200 -13.52 8.32 -23.41
CA LYS A 200 -13.25 9.00 -24.67
C LYS A 200 -13.64 10.48 -24.63
N THR A 201 -14.82 10.79 -24.10
CA THR A 201 -15.32 12.18 -24.01
C THR A 201 -14.47 13.00 -23.04
N ILE A 202 -14.19 12.50 -21.84
CA ILE A 202 -13.34 13.20 -20.87
C ILE A 202 -11.94 13.42 -21.44
N ASN A 203 -11.37 12.40 -22.10
CA ASN A 203 -10.08 12.54 -22.78
C ASN A 203 -10.08 13.65 -23.83
N ALA A 204 -11.13 13.74 -24.64
CA ALA A 204 -11.28 14.78 -25.65
C ALA A 204 -11.39 16.19 -25.03
N VAL A 205 -12.16 16.35 -23.95
CA VAL A 205 -12.33 17.64 -23.25
C VAL A 205 -11.08 18.07 -22.49
N ILE A 206 -10.31 17.12 -21.96
CA ILE A 206 -9.00 17.39 -21.36
C ILE A 206 -8.01 17.81 -22.46
N GLY A 207 -7.95 17.09 -23.58
CA GLY A 207 -7.11 17.42 -24.72
C GLY A 207 -5.63 17.61 -24.33
N ALA A 208 -5.09 18.81 -24.58
CA ALA A 208 -3.71 19.17 -24.28
C ALA A 208 -3.51 19.81 -22.88
N LYS A 209 -4.55 19.82 -22.02
CA LYS A 209 -4.44 20.35 -20.65
C LYS A 209 -3.45 19.53 -19.82
N ARG A 210 -2.74 20.22 -18.93
CA ARG A 210 -1.87 19.67 -17.89
C ARG A 210 -2.66 19.52 -16.60
N MET A 211 -3.21 18.33 -16.40
CA MET A 211 -4.01 18.01 -15.21
C MET A 211 -3.45 16.83 -14.42
N LEU A 212 -3.61 16.88 -13.10
CA LEU A 212 -3.35 15.74 -12.22
C LEU A 212 -4.68 15.02 -11.94
N LEU A 213 -4.73 13.71 -12.19
CA LEU A 213 -5.89 12.88 -11.90
C LEU A 213 -5.54 11.96 -10.73
N VAL A 214 -6.26 12.08 -9.62
CA VAL A 214 -6.04 11.25 -8.43
C VAL A 214 -7.19 10.26 -8.28
N ILE A 215 -6.82 9.00 -8.11
CA ILE A 215 -7.70 7.83 -8.01
C ILE A 215 -7.43 7.20 -6.64
N ASP A 216 -8.24 7.56 -5.66
CA ASP A 216 -8.01 7.24 -4.26
C ASP A 216 -8.80 6.00 -3.80
N ASP A 217 -8.14 5.15 -3.02
CA ASP A 217 -8.65 3.92 -2.43
C ASP A 217 -9.24 2.97 -3.50
N ALA A 218 -8.41 2.55 -4.46
CA ALA A 218 -8.75 1.58 -5.49
C ALA A 218 -8.77 0.14 -4.96
N TRP A 219 -9.87 -0.58 -5.24
CA TRP A 219 -10.09 -1.98 -4.85
C TRP A 219 -10.12 -2.98 -6.00
N SER A 220 -10.25 -2.50 -7.23
CA SER A 220 -10.14 -3.27 -8.47
C SER A 220 -9.26 -2.50 -9.45
N ILE A 221 -8.49 -3.23 -10.26
CA ILE A 221 -7.69 -2.62 -11.33
C ILE A 221 -8.58 -2.04 -12.43
N GLU A 222 -9.68 -2.72 -12.76
CA GLU A 222 -10.65 -2.29 -13.77
C GLU A 222 -11.24 -0.92 -13.40
N ASP A 223 -11.65 -0.76 -12.14
CA ASP A 223 -12.19 0.49 -11.62
C ASP A 223 -11.14 1.61 -11.63
N ALA A 224 -9.88 1.31 -11.33
CA ALA A 224 -8.81 2.30 -11.39
C ALA A 224 -8.52 2.76 -12.83
N LEU A 225 -8.46 1.81 -13.77
CA LEU A 225 -8.20 2.07 -15.18
C LEU A 225 -9.34 2.85 -15.85
N ALA A 226 -10.58 2.73 -15.36
CA ALA A 226 -11.71 3.53 -15.82
C ALA A 226 -11.47 5.06 -15.71
N PHE A 227 -10.58 5.50 -14.82
CA PHE A 227 -10.22 6.91 -14.62
C PHE A 227 -8.87 7.29 -15.25
N GLN A 228 -8.24 6.40 -16.01
CA GLN A 228 -7.04 6.73 -16.81
C GLN A 228 -7.43 7.47 -18.10
N VAL A 229 -8.13 8.60 -17.94
CA VAL A 229 -8.83 9.31 -19.02
C VAL A 229 -8.11 10.60 -19.46
N GLY A 230 -6.92 10.89 -18.92
CA GLY A 230 -6.15 12.10 -19.20
C GLY A 230 -5.41 12.13 -20.55
N GLY A 231 -4.99 13.33 -20.97
CA GLY A 231 -4.19 13.58 -22.17
C GLY A 231 -2.68 13.35 -21.99
N ALA A 232 -1.90 13.65 -23.04
CA ALA A 232 -0.44 13.43 -23.04
C ALA A 232 0.36 14.25 -22.00
N HIS A 233 -0.29 15.24 -21.38
CA HIS A 233 0.30 16.10 -20.36
C HIS A 233 -0.32 15.90 -18.98
N CYS A 234 -1.14 14.87 -18.82
CA CYS A 234 -1.70 14.47 -17.54
C CYS A 234 -0.78 13.52 -16.78
N ALA A 235 -0.95 13.50 -15.47
CA ALA A 235 -0.40 12.46 -14.61
C ALA A 235 -1.53 11.82 -13.79
N HIS A 236 -1.32 10.57 -13.39
CA HIS A 236 -2.27 9.83 -12.58
C HIS A 236 -1.60 9.33 -11.29
N ILE A 237 -2.28 9.48 -10.17
CA ILE A 237 -1.90 8.89 -8.88
C ILE A 237 -2.99 7.93 -8.46
N VAL A 238 -2.67 6.66 -8.30
CA VAL A 238 -3.54 5.67 -7.65
C VAL A 238 -3.10 5.48 -6.21
N THR A 239 -4.04 5.45 -5.27
CA THR A 239 -3.79 4.89 -3.93
C THR A 239 -4.55 3.58 -3.79
N THR A 240 -3.90 2.57 -3.24
CA THR A 240 -4.52 1.26 -3.00
C THR A 240 -3.89 0.59 -1.79
N ARG A 241 -4.58 -0.36 -1.18
CA ARG A 241 -3.98 -1.24 -0.16
C ARG A 241 -3.41 -2.52 -0.77
N PHE A 242 -3.68 -2.78 -2.05
CA PHE A 242 -3.39 -4.04 -2.72
C PHE A 242 -2.14 -3.88 -3.61
N PRO A 243 -1.04 -4.62 -3.32
CA PRO A 243 0.19 -4.51 -4.12
C PRO A 243 0.01 -4.80 -5.60
N GLU A 244 -0.84 -5.78 -5.94
CA GLU A 244 -1.11 -6.17 -7.32
C GLU A 244 -1.70 -5.02 -8.14
N ILE A 245 -2.70 -4.31 -7.61
CA ILE A 245 -3.31 -3.15 -8.29
C ILE A 245 -2.27 -2.06 -8.56
N ALA A 246 -1.38 -1.80 -7.61
CA ALA A 246 -0.34 -0.78 -7.79
C ALA A 246 0.68 -1.19 -8.86
N LEU A 247 1.07 -2.46 -8.89
CA LEU A 247 1.97 -3.01 -9.90
C LEU A 247 1.33 -2.96 -11.30
N GLN A 248 0.09 -3.41 -11.43
CA GLN A 248 -0.63 -3.42 -12.70
C GLN A 248 -0.90 -2.01 -13.23
N PHE A 249 -1.18 -1.04 -12.34
CA PHE A 249 -1.47 0.34 -12.74
C PHE A 249 -0.21 1.13 -13.15
N ALA A 250 0.88 1.04 -12.38
CA ALA A 250 2.03 1.94 -12.53
C ALA A 250 3.37 1.26 -12.88
N TYR A 251 3.47 -0.08 -12.83
CA TYR A 251 4.74 -0.80 -12.99
C TYR A 251 5.86 -0.18 -12.12
N ASP A 252 6.89 0.43 -12.73
CA ASP A 252 8.02 1.09 -12.08
C ASP A 252 7.61 2.34 -11.25
N GLY A 253 6.40 2.85 -11.48
CA GLY A 253 5.79 3.93 -10.73
C GLY A 253 5.10 3.49 -9.43
N SER A 254 5.14 2.20 -9.08
CA SER A 254 4.63 1.68 -7.81
C SER A 254 5.55 2.05 -6.64
N ASN A 255 4.99 2.52 -5.53
CA ASN A 255 5.73 2.90 -4.33
C ASN A 255 5.02 2.39 -3.07
N VAL A 256 5.74 1.57 -2.31
CA VAL A 256 5.28 1.11 -0.99
C VAL A 256 5.44 2.23 0.03
N VAL A 257 4.32 2.63 0.62
CA VAL A 257 4.26 3.59 1.70
C VAL A 257 4.42 2.84 3.02
N HIS A 258 5.59 3.00 3.64
CA HIS A 258 5.92 2.40 4.94
C HIS A 258 5.35 3.20 6.11
N GLU A 259 5.31 2.55 7.27
CA GLU A 259 4.96 3.10 8.57
C GLU A 259 5.98 4.18 9.01
N LEU A 260 5.65 4.95 10.05
CA LEU A 260 6.61 5.91 10.60
C LEU A 260 7.62 5.17 11.48
N ASN A 261 8.88 5.60 11.43
CA ASN A 261 9.84 5.24 12.46
C ASN A 261 9.40 5.83 13.82
N GLU A 262 10.07 5.40 14.89
CA GLU A 262 9.73 5.84 16.24
C GLU A 262 9.81 7.37 16.41
N GLU A 263 10.85 8.00 15.85
CA GLU A 263 11.07 9.45 15.97
C GLU A 263 9.97 10.26 15.29
N ASP A 264 9.62 9.91 14.05
CA ASP A 264 8.55 10.52 13.28
C ASP A 264 7.17 10.25 13.92
N GLY A 265 6.98 9.07 14.50
CA GLY A 265 5.78 8.73 15.25
C GLY A 265 5.61 9.58 16.52
N ILE A 266 6.69 9.79 17.26
CA ILE A 266 6.72 10.71 18.41
C ILE A 266 6.48 12.15 17.95
N ALA A 267 7.10 12.58 16.84
CA ALA A 267 6.88 13.92 16.28
C ALA A 267 5.40 14.14 15.87
N LEU A 268 4.72 13.09 15.38
CA LEU A 268 3.28 13.14 15.12
C LEU A 268 2.46 13.27 16.40
N LEU A 269 2.78 12.51 17.45
CA LEU A 269 2.15 12.71 18.76
C LEU A 269 2.41 14.12 19.31
N GLN A 270 3.63 14.64 19.19
CA GLN A 270 4.02 15.96 19.64
C GLN A 270 3.19 17.05 18.95
N ARG A 271 2.87 16.86 17.66
CA ARG A 271 2.01 17.79 16.91
C ARG A 271 0.56 17.76 17.39
N LEU A 272 0.06 16.60 17.82
CA LEU A 272 -1.33 16.40 18.22
C LEU A 272 -1.59 16.71 19.70
N ALA A 273 -0.68 16.32 20.58
CA ALA A 273 -0.80 16.41 22.04
C ALA A 273 0.53 16.83 22.69
N PRO A 274 1.08 18.02 22.38
CA PRO A 274 2.43 18.42 22.79
C PRO A 274 2.66 18.37 24.30
N GLN A 275 1.65 18.77 25.08
CA GLN A 275 1.74 18.81 26.53
C GLN A 275 1.76 17.41 27.16
N VAL A 276 1.07 16.44 26.54
CA VAL A 276 1.07 15.04 27.00
C VAL A 276 2.43 14.42 26.76
N VAL A 277 3.01 14.64 25.59
CA VAL A 277 4.33 14.11 25.25
C VAL A 277 5.43 14.69 26.14
N ALA A 278 5.36 15.99 26.46
CA ALA A 278 6.30 16.62 27.38
C ALA A 278 6.24 16.04 28.81
N ARG A 279 5.05 15.64 29.28
CA ARG A 279 4.88 15.07 30.63
C ARG A 279 5.29 13.60 30.72
N GLU A 280 5.01 12.81 29.68
CA GLU A 280 5.11 11.34 29.73
C GLU A 280 5.89 10.75 28.53
N PRO A 281 7.14 11.18 28.27
CA PRO A 281 7.87 10.82 27.05
C PRO A 281 8.11 9.31 26.91
N GLY A 282 8.38 8.61 28.02
CA GLY A 282 8.58 7.16 28.02
C GLY A 282 7.33 6.40 27.58
N LYS A 283 6.15 6.79 28.09
CA LYS A 283 4.87 6.16 27.72
C LYS A 283 4.49 6.45 26.26
N MET A 284 4.86 7.62 25.74
CA MET A 284 4.61 7.96 24.33
C MET A 284 5.45 7.10 23.39
N ARG A 285 6.72 6.86 23.74
CA ARG A 285 7.56 5.91 23.00
C ARG A 285 6.94 4.52 22.97
N SER A 286 6.55 4.00 24.14
CA SER A 286 5.88 2.70 24.23
C SER A 286 4.57 2.65 23.44
N LEU A 287 3.79 3.75 23.42
CA LEU A 287 2.58 3.85 22.63
C LEU A 287 2.86 3.76 21.13
N VAL A 288 3.85 4.50 20.61
CA VAL A 288 4.24 4.45 19.18
C VAL A 288 4.71 3.05 18.79
N GLN A 289 5.54 2.42 19.62
CA GLN A 289 6.00 1.04 19.41
C GLN A 289 4.82 0.06 19.40
N SER A 290 3.90 0.19 20.36
CA SER A 290 2.75 -0.71 20.49
C SER A 290 1.80 -0.68 19.28
N VAL A 291 1.80 0.41 18.51
CA VAL A 291 0.96 0.54 17.28
C VAL A 291 1.77 0.36 16.00
N GLY A 292 3.04 -0.06 16.10
CA GLY A 292 3.91 -0.30 14.95
C GLY A 292 4.23 0.94 14.12
N GLY A 293 4.15 2.15 14.70
CA GLY A 293 4.40 3.38 13.94
C GLY A 293 3.29 3.77 12.95
N LEU A 294 2.11 3.14 13.00
CA LEU A 294 1.03 3.40 12.05
C LEU A 294 0.42 4.81 12.24
N PRO A 295 0.49 5.72 11.25
CA PRO A 295 0.01 7.10 11.38
C PRO A 295 -1.43 7.26 11.84
N LEU A 296 -2.35 6.43 11.35
CA LEU A 296 -3.75 6.47 11.77
C LEU A 296 -3.88 6.14 13.26
N ALA A 297 -3.20 5.10 13.73
CA ALA A 297 -3.24 4.69 15.14
C ALA A 297 -2.71 5.79 16.06
N ILE A 298 -1.56 6.37 15.67
CA ILE A 298 -0.94 7.49 16.37
C ILE A 298 -1.86 8.71 16.39
N THR A 299 -2.54 8.99 15.27
CA THR A 299 -3.46 10.13 15.16
C THR A 299 -4.67 9.98 16.06
N LEU A 300 -5.30 8.80 16.06
CA LEU A 300 -6.44 8.48 16.91
C LEU A 300 -6.05 8.58 18.40
N ALA A 301 -4.93 7.97 18.78
CA ALA A 301 -4.44 8.01 20.16
C ALA A 301 -4.05 9.44 20.59
N GLY A 302 -3.36 10.20 19.74
CA GLY A 302 -2.97 11.58 20.01
C GLY A 302 -4.18 12.51 20.21
N LYS A 303 -5.19 12.42 19.34
CA LYS A 303 -6.44 13.18 19.50
C LYS A 303 -7.22 12.78 20.76
N TYR A 304 -7.27 11.48 21.06
CA TYR A 304 -7.88 10.98 22.29
C TYR A 304 -7.17 11.56 23.52
N LEU A 305 -5.83 11.47 23.59
CA LEU A 305 -5.03 12.00 24.69
C LEU A 305 -5.18 13.51 24.85
N TRP A 306 -5.17 14.27 23.74
CA TRP A 306 -5.40 15.71 23.76
C TRP A 306 -6.78 16.06 24.32
N SER A 307 -7.83 15.35 23.89
CA SER A 307 -9.20 15.54 24.38
C SER A 307 -9.35 15.21 25.87
N GLN A 308 -8.65 14.18 26.37
CA GLN A 308 -8.66 13.84 27.80
C GLN A 308 -7.86 14.83 28.65
N PHE A 309 -6.74 15.33 28.11
CA PHE A 309 -5.90 16.29 28.79
C PHE A 309 -6.61 17.64 29.03
N ASN A 310 -7.33 18.15 28.02
CA ASN A 310 -8.01 19.45 28.10
C ASN A 310 -9.31 19.45 28.93
N ARG A 311 -9.68 18.32 29.55
CA ARG A 311 -10.85 18.23 30.44
C ARG A 311 -10.54 18.61 31.89
N ASP A 312 -9.39 19.24 32.15
CA ASP A 312 -8.94 19.85 33.43
C ASP A 312 -9.00 18.93 34.69
N GLN A 313 -8.91 17.61 34.51
CA GLN A 313 -8.83 16.65 35.62
C GLN A 313 -7.56 15.79 35.54
N PRO A 314 -6.61 15.89 36.49
CA PRO A 314 -5.31 15.21 36.43
C PRO A 314 -5.39 13.68 36.31
N HIS A 315 -6.38 13.05 36.96
CA HIS A 315 -6.57 11.60 36.92
C HIS A 315 -7.00 11.07 35.54
N HIS A 316 -7.53 11.93 34.66
CA HIS A 316 -7.99 11.50 33.34
C HIS A 316 -6.85 11.11 32.42
N LEU A 317 -5.69 11.78 32.52
CA LEU A 317 -4.54 11.45 31.69
C LEU A 317 -3.96 10.07 32.03
N SER A 318 -3.79 9.76 33.31
CA SER A 318 -3.29 8.44 33.73
C SER A 318 -4.25 7.33 33.33
N MET A 319 -5.56 7.52 33.51
CA MET A 319 -6.59 6.58 33.07
C MET A 319 -6.63 6.41 31.55
N ALA A 320 -6.49 7.50 30.79
CA ALA A 320 -6.41 7.46 29.33
C ALA A 320 -5.19 6.66 28.86
N LEU A 321 -4.03 6.89 29.47
CA LEU A 321 -2.80 6.15 29.15
C LEU A 321 -2.94 4.67 29.49
N SER A 322 -3.53 4.32 30.65
CA SER A 322 -3.82 2.93 31.00
C SER A 322 -4.80 2.28 30.03
N ARG A 323 -5.84 2.99 29.57
CA ARG A 323 -6.75 2.49 28.53
C ARG A 323 -6.02 2.21 27.21
N LEU A 324 -5.10 3.08 26.81
CA LEU A 324 -4.31 2.86 25.59
C LEU A 324 -3.31 1.69 25.70
N GLN A 325 -3.11 1.09 26.87
CA GLN A 325 -2.39 -0.19 26.97
C GLN A 325 -3.25 -1.37 26.49
N SER A 326 -4.59 -1.25 26.51
CA SER A 326 -5.50 -2.27 25.99
C SER A 326 -5.51 -2.27 24.46
N ILE A 327 -5.35 -3.45 23.87
CA ILE A 327 -5.48 -3.65 22.42
C ILE A 327 -6.89 -3.28 21.94
N GLU A 328 -7.92 -3.72 22.66
CA GLU A 328 -9.33 -3.51 22.31
C GLU A 328 -9.69 -2.02 22.29
N GLU A 329 -9.26 -1.28 23.31
CA GLU A 329 -9.50 0.17 23.39
C GLU A 329 -8.81 0.92 22.26
N ARG A 330 -7.55 0.60 21.95
CA ARG A 330 -6.81 1.24 20.85
C ARG A 330 -7.46 1.01 19.49
N LEU A 331 -7.93 -0.22 19.23
CA LEU A 331 -8.57 -0.56 17.96
C LEU A 331 -9.93 0.12 17.79
N ARG A 332 -10.64 0.39 18.89
CA ARG A 332 -11.96 1.03 18.94
C ARG A 332 -11.93 2.55 19.00
N LEU A 333 -10.75 3.18 19.13
CA LEU A 333 -10.67 4.64 19.04
C LEU A 333 -11.24 5.12 17.71
N THR A 334 -12.17 6.07 17.79
CA THR A 334 -12.88 6.61 16.64
C THR A 334 -12.55 8.08 16.44
N GLN A 335 -12.63 8.50 15.18
CA GLN A 335 -12.81 9.91 14.83
C GLN A 335 -13.88 10.04 13.75
N PRO A 336 -14.63 11.17 13.72
CA PRO A 336 -15.50 11.48 12.60
C PRO A 336 -14.70 11.52 11.30
N LEU A 337 -15.26 11.02 10.20
CA LEU A 337 -14.71 11.31 8.88
C LEU A 337 -14.95 12.79 8.56
N PRO A 338 -13.98 13.50 7.97
CA PRO A 338 -14.22 14.83 7.46
C PRO A 338 -15.32 14.77 6.39
N GLU A 339 -16.26 15.71 6.44
CA GLU A 339 -17.32 15.84 5.44
C GLU A 339 -16.74 15.87 4.02
N GLY A 340 -17.36 15.11 3.11
CA GLY A 340 -16.95 15.04 1.71
C GLY A 340 -15.69 14.20 1.43
N THR A 341 -15.13 13.49 2.43
CA THR A 341 -14.04 12.54 2.18
C THR A 341 -14.60 11.30 1.49
N PRO A 342 -14.23 11.01 0.23
CA PRO A 342 -14.57 9.74 -0.40
C PRO A 342 -13.96 8.61 0.43
N SER A 343 -14.76 7.64 0.85
CA SER A 343 -14.29 6.58 1.74
C SER A 343 -14.99 5.28 1.41
N SER A 344 -14.27 4.16 1.56
CA SER A 344 -14.85 2.81 1.58
C SER A 344 -15.82 2.56 2.73
N LEU A 345 -15.90 3.49 3.69
CA LEU A 345 -16.77 3.37 4.84
C LEU A 345 -18.21 3.80 4.50
N PRO A 346 -19.23 3.08 4.99
CA PRO A 346 -20.60 3.55 4.89
C PRO A 346 -20.78 4.93 5.52
N MET A 347 -21.79 5.68 5.06
CA MET A 347 -22.18 6.96 5.66
C MET A 347 -22.34 6.81 7.18
N ASP A 348 -21.88 7.82 7.92
CA ASP A 348 -21.92 7.91 9.39
C ASP A 348 -21.11 6.84 10.16
N THR A 349 -20.35 5.98 9.47
CA THR A 349 -19.46 5.03 10.16
C THR A 349 -18.16 5.74 10.56
N PRO A 350 -17.84 5.87 11.85
CA PRO A 350 -16.62 6.56 12.26
C PRO A 350 -15.36 5.80 11.85
N LEU A 351 -14.30 6.56 11.61
CA LEU A 351 -12.99 6.03 11.25
C LEU A 351 -12.30 5.46 12.49
N SER A 352 -12.03 4.16 12.48
CA SER A 352 -11.21 3.46 13.49
C SER A 352 -10.24 2.48 12.83
N LEU A 353 -9.24 2.02 13.58
CA LEU A 353 -8.35 0.94 13.12
C LEU A 353 -9.13 -0.35 12.87
N GLN A 354 -10.05 -0.68 13.78
CA GLN A 354 -10.87 -1.88 13.64
C GLN A 354 -11.68 -1.83 12.35
N THR A 355 -12.35 -0.71 12.06
CA THR A 355 -13.19 -0.60 10.87
C THR A 355 -12.36 -0.72 9.59
N ILE A 356 -11.22 -0.02 9.51
CA ILE A 356 -10.38 -0.01 8.30
C ILE A 356 -9.74 -1.38 8.01
N ILE A 357 -9.27 -2.09 9.04
CA ILE A 357 -8.71 -3.45 8.89
C ILE A 357 -9.83 -4.43 8.53
N ASN A 358 -11.00 -4.30 9.15
CA ASN A 358 -12.17 -5.14 8.89
C ASN A 358 -12.64 -5.07 7.42
N LEU A 359 -12.45 -3.95 6.72
CA LEU A 359 -12.77 -3.88 5.29
C LEU A 359 -11.97 -4.88 4.46
N SER A 360 -10.67 -5.04 4.76
CA SER A 360 -9.82 -6.04 4.08
C SER A 360 -10.15 -7.46 4.55
N ASP A 361 -10.38 -7.66 5.86
CA ASP A 361 -10.77 -8.95 6.45
C ASP A 361 -12.09 -9.49 5.86
N GLN A 362 -13.00 -8.59 5.49
CA GLN A 362 -14.27 -8.97 4.85
C GLN A 362 -14.12 -9.50 3.42
N GLN A 363 -13.00 -9.23 2.73
CA GLN A 363 -12.72 -9.82 1.41
C GLN A 363 -12.27 -11.27 1.48
N LEU A 364 -11.78 -11.69 2.65
CA LEU A 364 -11.27 -13.03 2.86
C LEU A 364 -12.40 -14.04 3.05
N ASP A 365 -12.17 -15.28 2.64
CA ASP A 365 -13.07 -16.40 2.92
C ASP A 365 -12.92 -16.92 4.37
N ALA A 366 -13.63 -17.99 4.72
CA ALA A 366 -13.57 -18.54 6.08
C ALA A 366 -12.20 -19.13 6.45
N GLN A 367 -11.51 -19.77 5.50
CA GLN A 367 -10.21 -20.41 5.70
C GLN A 367 -9.11 -19.36 5.82
N GLU A 368 -9.10 -18.36 4.94
CA GLU A 368 -8.19 -17.23 4.94
C GLU A 368 -8.31 -16.41 6.25
N ARG A 369 -9.53 -16.14 6.71
CA ARG A 369 -9.74 -15.48 8.02
C ARG A 369 -9.23 -16.31 9.19
N ALA A 370 -9.39 -17.64 9.15
CA ALA A 370 -8.86 -18.52 10.18
C ALA A 370 -7.33 -18.50 10.18
N ALA A 371 -6.70 -18.52 9.00
CA ALA A 371 -5.26 -18.40 8.84
C ALA A 371 -4.73 -17.06 9.38
N LEU A 372 -5.36 -15.92 9.03
CA LEU A 372 -4.99 -14.59 9.55
C LEU A 372 -5.03 -14.56 11.09
N ARG A 373 -6.09 -15.11 11.69
CA ARG A 373 -6.23 -15.21 13.15
C ARG A 373 -5.14 -16.09 13.75
N ALA A 374 -4.82 -17.22 13.14
CA ALA A 374 -3.76 -18.10 13.59
C ALA A 374 -2.37 -17.44 13.50
N LEU A 375 -2.09 -16.72 12.40
CA LEU A 375 -0.83 -15.99 12.20
C LEU A 375 -0.57 -14.94 13.29
N SER A 376 -1.63 -14.41 13.92
CA SER A 376 -1.50 -13.45 15.02
C SER A 376 -0.76 -13.99 16.25
N ILE A 377 -0.52 -15.31 16.33
CA ILE A 377 0.27 -15.93 17.39
C ILE A 377 1.76 -15.63 17.27
N PHE A 378 2.25 -15.42 16.04
CA PHE A 378 3.63 -15.04 15.80
C PHE A 378 3.89 -13.61 16.30
N PRO A 379 5.09 -13.32 16.82
CA PRO A 379 5.55 -11.95 17.04
C PRO A 379 5.39 -11.10 15.78
N ALA A 380 4.79 -9.92 15.92
CA ALA A 380 4.64 -8.97 14.83
C ALA A 380 5.98 -8.29 14.47
N LYS A 381 5.98 -7.51 13.38
CA LYS A 381 7.11 -6.65 12.97
C LYS A 381 7.76 -5.94 14.18
N PRO A 382 9.10 -5.87 14.24
CA PRO A 382 10.05 -6.17 13.17
C PRO A 382 10.38 -7.66 12.97
N ASN A 383 9.74 -8.55 13.72
CA ASN A 383 9.94 -9.99 13.57
C ASN A 383 9.33 -10.51 12.26
N SER A 384 9.85 -11.63 11.78
CA SER A 384 9.31 -12.38 10.64
C SER A 384 9.31 -13.86 10.99
N PHE A 385 8.54 -14.65 10.26
CA PHE A 385 8.47 -16.10 10.42
C PHE A 385 8.58 -16.78 9.05
N ALA A 386 9.15 -17.98 9.05
CA ALA A 386 9.32 -18.79 7.85
C ALA A 386 7.98 -19.34 7.32
N GLU A 387 7.90 -19.60 6.02
CA GLU A 387 6.74 -20.20 5.37
C GLU A 387 6.36 -21.54 6.00
N GLU A 388 7.34 -22.40 6.25
CA GLU A 388 7.11 -23.73 6.84
C GLU A 388 6.47 -23.63 8.22
N ALA A 389 6.87 -22.62 9.00
CA ALA A 389 6.27 -22.33 10.31
C ALA A 389 4.83 -21.83 10.15
N ALA A 390 4.58 -20.92 9.21
CA ALA A 390 3.24 -20.41 8.93
C ALA A 390 2.28 -21.54 8.53
N LEU A 391 2.70 -22.40 7.58
CA LEU A 391 1.89 -23.52 7.11
C LEU A 391 1.56 -24.51 8.23
N ALA A 392 2.56 -24.87 9.06
CA ALA A 392 2.36 -25.80 10.17
C ALA A 392 1.47 -25.24 11.28
N VAL A 393 1.68 -23.99 11.68
CA VAL A 393 0.95 -23.36 12.80
C VAL A 393 -0.46 -22.98 12.40
N CYS A 394 -0.66 -22.48 11.19
CA CYS A 394 -1.98 -22.12 10.67
C CYS A 394 -2.76 -23.31 10.12
N ASN A 395 -2.09 -24.44 9.86
CA ASN A 395 -2.67 -25.61 9.18
C ASN A 395 -3.37 -25.19 7.88
N THR A 396 -2.62 -24.52 7.01
CA THR A 396 -3.13 -23.87 5.81
C THR A 396 -2.23 -24.14 4.60
N SER A 397 -2.63 -23.67 3.42
CA SER A 397 -1.86 -23.79 2.18
C SER A 397 -1.09 -22.50 1.83
N VAL A 398 -0.13 -22.60 0.91
CA VAL A 398 0.64 -21.44 0.40
C VAL A 398 -0.30 -20.45 -0.30
N GLU A 399 -1.27 -20.94 -1.07
CA GLU A 399 -2.25 -20.09 -1.75
C GLU A 399 -3.05 -19.24 -0.75
N THR A 400 -3.31 -19.76 0.45
CA THR A 400 -3.96 -18.97 1.51
C THR A 400 -3.07 -17.83 2.00
N LEU A 401 -1.76 -18.05 2.10
CA LEU A 401 -0.80 -16.99 2.50
C LEU A 401 -0.70 -15.93 1.40
N ASP A 402 -0.65 -16.34 0.13
CA ASP A 402 -0.67 -15.44 -1.02
C ASP A 402 -1.92 -14.56 -1.01
N ARG A 403 -3.10 -15.15 -0.75
CA ARG A 403 -4.36 -14.41 -0.62
C ARG A 403 -4.34 -13.38 0.50
N LEU A 404 -3.66 -13.66 1.62
CA LEU A 404 -3.49 -12.69 2.70
C LEU A 404 -2.55 -11.53 2.32
N ILE A 405 -1.52 -11.80 1.51
CA ILE A 405 -0.66 -10.76 0.93
C ILE A 405 -1.45 -9.90 -0.06
N ASP A 406 -2.20 -10.55 -0.95
CA ASP A 406 -3.02 -9.89 -1.95
C ASP A 406 -4.07 -9.00 -1.29
N ALA A 407 -4.63 -9.40 -0.15
CA ALA A 407 -5.55 -8.60 0.66
C ALA A 407 -4.87 -7.45 1.45
N GLY A 408 -3.54 -7.37 1.44
CA GLY A 408 -2.75 -6.37 2.17
C GLY A 408 -2.76 -6.56 3.68
N LEU A 409 -2.99 -7.79 4.15
CA LEU A 409 -3.06 -8.16 5.57
C LEU A 409 -1.83 -8.96 6.04
N LEU A 410 -1.05 -9.50 5.12
CA LEU A 410 0.25 -10.14 5.34
C LEU A 410 1.30 -9.48 4.45
N GLU A 411 2.56 -9.48 4.88
CA GLU A 411 3.66 -8.89 4.11
C GLU A 411 4.81 -9.90 3.91
N GLY A 412 5.39 -9.92 2.72
CA GLY A 412 6.64 -10.64 2.46
C GLY A 412 7.83 -9.92 3.07
N SER A 413 8.69 -10.66 3.78
CA SER A 413 9.90 -10.16 4.45
C SER A 413 11.19 -10.70 3.82
N GLY A 414 11.10 -11.20 2.58
CA GLY A 414 12.15 -11.89 1.85
C GLY A 414 11.67 -13.26 1.33
N PRO A 415 12.53 -14.01 0.62
CA PRO A 415 12.17 -15.33 0.09
C PRO A 415 11.70 -16.28 1.19
N GLY A 416 10.47 -16.80 1.06
CA GLY A 416 9.88 -17.75 2.01
C GLY A 416 9.68 -17.20 3.43
N ARG A 417 9.59 -15.88 3.61
CA ARG A 417 9.38 -15.26 4.91
C ARG A 417 8.25 -14.26 4.88
N TYR A 418 7.47 -14.28 5.96
CA TYR A 418 6.32 -13.41 6.12
C TYR A 418 6.41 -12.62 7.42
N THR A 419 5.67 -11.53 7.49
CA THR A 419 5.54 -10.74 8.69
C THR A 419 4.15 -10.10 8.78
N LEU A 420 3.67 -9.90 10.00
CA LEU A 420 2.44 -9.19 10.31
C LEU A 420 2.75 -7.86 10.97
N HIS A 421 2.06 -6.82 10.52
CA HIS A 421 2.09 -5.54 11.22
C HIS A 421 1.39 -5.63 12.59
N GLN A 422 1.92 -4.91 13.59
CA GLN A 422 1.47 -4.97 14.98
C GLN A 422 -0.05 -4.77 15.14
N THR A 423 -0.65 -3.76 14.49
CA THR A 423 -2.09 -3.50 14.61
C THR A 423 -2.96 -4.56 13.93
N ILE A 424 -2.45 -5.25 12.90
CA ILE A 424 -3.17 -6.34 12.23
C ILE A 424 -3.08 -7.61 13.08
N ALA A 425 -1.91 -7.91 13.63
CA ALA A 425 -1.74 -8.98 14.61
C ALA A 425 -2.67 -8.76 15.82
N ASP A 426 -2.70 -7.55 16.38
CA ASP A 426 -3.61 -7.15 17.44
C ASP A 426 -5.09 -7.37 17.08
N TYR A 427 -5.51 -6.92 15.89
CA TYR A 427 -6.88 -7.11 15.37
C TYR A 427 -7.26 -8.60 15.25
N ALA A 428 -6.35 -9.40 14.70
CA ALA A 428 -6.55 -10.82 14.45
C ALA A 428 -6.53 -11.63 15.75
N ARG A 429 -5.67 -11.25 16.71
CA ARG A 429 -5.54 -11.90 18.02
C ARG A 429 -6.80 -11.81 18.87
N LEU A 430 -7.50 -10.66 18.84
CA LEU A 430 -8.79 -10.52 19.52
C LEU A 430 -9.89 -11.44 18.96
N ARG A 431 -9.68 -12.01 17.76
CA ARG A 431 -10.63 -12.91 17.08
C ARG A 431 -10.12 -14.35 17.01
N LEU A 432 -8.97 -14.66 17.61
CA LEU A 432 -8.42 -16.00 17.62
C LEU A 432 -9.20 -16.88 18.61
N THR A 433 -9.97 -17.83 18.07
CA THR A 433 -10.79 -18.77 18.86
C THR A 433 -10.21 -20.18 18.90
N ASP A 434 -9.42 -20.59 17.89
CA ASP A 434 -8.81 -21.91 17.85
C ASP A 434 -7.68 -22.03 18.88
N ALA A 435 -7.95 -22.72 19.98
CA ALA A 435 -6.96 -22.97 21.03
C ALA A 435 -5.79 -23.85 20.56
N ARG A 436 -5.99 -24.71 19.54
CA ARG A 436 -4.97 -25.64 19.03
C ARG A 436 -3.84 -24.93 18.28
N VAL A 437 -4.04 -23.68 17.84
CA VAL A 437 -2.95 -22.88 17.22
C VAL A 437 -1.76 -22.79 18.18
N ARG A 438 -2.02 -22.65 19.48
CA ARG A 438 -0.97 -22.59 20.51
C ARG A 438 -0.17 -23.89 20.59
N GLU A 439 -0.86 -25.02 20.60
CA GLU A 439 -0.24 -26.34 20.63
C GLU A 439 0.61 -26.57 19.37
N ARG A 440 0.11 -26.18 18.18
CA ARG A 440 0.86 -26.27 16.92
C ARG A 440 2.11 -25.39 16.92
N MET A 441 2.01 -24.15 17.42
CA MET A 441 3.15 -23.24 17.58
C MET A 441 4.24 -23.85 18.48
N VAL A 442 3.86 -24.34 19.65
CA VAL A 442 4.79 -24.94 20.61
C VAL A 442 5.42 -26.21 20.03
N SER A 443 4.60 -27.10 19.46
CA SER A 443 5.07 -28.34 18.86
C SER A 443 6.05 -28.11 17.72
N PHE A 444 5.72 -27.19 16.80
CA PHE A 444 6.58 -26.87 15.66
C PHE A 444 7.94 -26.34 16.11
N PHE A 445 7.97 -25.33 17.00
CA PHE A 445 9.25 -24.73 17.41
C PHE A 445 10.08 -25.62 18.33
N ASN A 446 9.47 -26.50 19.12
CA ASN A 446 10.21 -27.53 19.86
C ASN A 446 10.90 -28.51 18.89
N ALA A 447 10.17 -29.03 17.90
CA ALA A 447 10.73 -29.91 16.88
C ALA A 447 11.80 -29.19 16.04
N PHE A 448 11.58 -27.90 15.73
CA PHE A 448 12.51 -27.06 15.00
C PHE A 448 13.84 -26.90 15.73
N VAL A 449 13.81 -26.57 17.02
CA VAL A 449 15.02 -26.43 17.85
C VAL A 449 15.77 -27.75 17.94
N GLU A 450 15.07 -28.86 18.16
CA GLU A 450 15.71 -30.19 18.27
C GLU A 450 16.39 -30.59 16.95
N THR A 451 15.73 -30.34 15.82
CA THR A 451 16.26 -30.64 14.47
C THR A 451 17.46 -29.78 14.14
N HIS A 452 17.45 -28.50 14.53
CA HIS A 452 18.49 -27.53 14.17
C HIS A 452 19.47 -27.21 15.30
N LYS A 453 19.56 -28.04 16.35
CA LYS A 453 20.42 -27.79 17.53
C LYS A 453 21.90 -27.53 17.23
N THR A 454 22.38 -27.93 16.04
CA THR A 454 23.74 -27.69 15.54
C THR A 454 23.83 -26.57 14.50
N ASN A 455 22.72 -26.08 13.94
CA ASN A 455 22.68 -25.04 12.91
C ASN A 455 22.29 -23.67 13.50
N PHE A 456 23.31 -22.93 13.94
CA PHE A 456 23.14 -21.67 14.67
C PHE A 456 22.47 -20.57 13.85
N ASP A 457 22.84 -20.40 12.58
CA ASP A 457 22.35 -19.28 11.77
C ASP A 457 20.83 -19.36 11.56
N ILE A 458 20.31 -20.59 11.46
CA ILE A 458 18.87 -20.84 11.34
C ILE A 458 18.16 -20.57 12.68
N LEU A 459 18.72 -21.02 13.80
CA LEU A 459 18.16 -20.76 15.13
C LEU A 459 18.17 -19.28 15.50
N GLU A 460 19.22 -18.53 15.17
CA GLU A 460 19.30 -17.09 15.46
C GLU A 460 18.21 -16.32 14.70
N ARG A 461 17.88 -16.73 13.46
CA ARG A 461 16.81 -16.12 12.66
C ARG A 461 15.41 -16.36 13.19
N GLU A 462 15.17 -17.50 13.85
CA GLU A 462 13.86 -17.89 14.39
C GLU A 462 13.76 -17.66 15.92
N MET A 463 14.79 -17.08 16.55
CA MET A 463 14.89 -16.98 18.00
C MET A 463 13.67 -16.31 18.64
N ASP A 464 13.20 -15.19 18.09
CA ASP A 464 12.02 -14.50 18.62
C ASP A 464 10.75 -15.35 18.55
N ASN A 465 10.61 -16.17 17.50
CA ASN A 465 9.48 -17.11 17.35
C ASN A 465 9.60 -18.28 18.32
N VAL A 466 10.80 -18.81 18.54
CA VAL A 466 11.07 -19.84 19.54
C VAL A 466 10.75 -19.32 20.95
N LEU A 467 11.20 -18.11 21.30
CA LEU A 467 10.91 -17.51 22.60
C LEU A 467 9.41 -17.24 22.79
N ALA A 468 8.70 -16.87 21.74
CA ALA A 468 7.25 -16.74 21.77
C ALA A 468 6.58 -18.09 22.03
N ALA A 469 7.02 -19.17 21.39
CA ALA A 469 6.53 -20.52 21.64
C ALA A 469 6.75 -20.95 23.11
N LEU A 470 7.93 -20.71 23.68
CA LEU A 470 8.18 -20.99 25.10
C LEU A 470 7.29 -20.15 26.03
N GLN A 471 7.02 -18.88 25.69
CA GLN A 471 6.12 -18.04 26.47
C GLN A 471 4.71 -18.57 26.47
N ILE A 472 4.23 -19.02 25.30
CA ILE A 472 2.92 -19.66 25.17
C ILE A 472 2.86 -20.94 26.01
N ALA A 473 3.90 -21.79 25.94
CA ALA A 473 3.96 -23.02 26.73
C ALA A 473 3.90 -22.72 28.24
N TYR A 474 4.58 -21.67 28.70
CA TYR A 474 4.56 -21.23 30.10
C TYR A 474 3.19 -20.67 30.52
N GLU A 475 2.61 -19.75 29.75
CA GLU A 475 1.32 -19.12 30.05
C GLU A 475 0.14 -20.10 30.04
N HIS A 476 0.26 -21.19 29.26
CA HIS A 476 -0.76 -22.21 29.11
C HIS A 476 -0.47 -23.52 29.86
N ASN A 477 0.49 -23.51 30.79
CA ASN A 477 0.84 -24.66 31.64
C ASN A 477 1.23 -25.94 30.88
N MET A 478 1.88 -25.80 29.71
CA MET A 478 2.39 -26.92 28.91
C MET A 478 3.79 -27.33 29.42
N SER A 479 3.89 -27.80 30.66
CA SER A 479 5.18 -28.03 31.37
C SER A 479 6.15 -28.92 30.60
N GLU A 480 5.68 -30.07 30.09
CA GLU A 480 6.54 -31.02 29.38
C GLU A 480 7.15 -30.39 28.12
N ALA A 481 6.31 -29.74 27.30
CA ALA A 481 6.75 -29.06 26.10
C ALA A 481 7.70 -27.88 26.41
N LEU A 482 7.44 -27.12 27.49
CA LEU A 482 8.32 -26.04 27.93
C LEU A 482 9.71 -26.59 28.32
N ILE A 483 9.77 -27.69 29.06
CA ILE A 483 11.02 -28.31 29.48
C ILE A 483 11.79 -28.83 28.27
N GLN A 484 11.13 -29.57 27.38
CA GLN A 484 11.74 -30.08 26.14
C GLN A 484 12.38 -28.96 25.32
N GLY A 485 11.63 -27.87 25.07
CA GLY A 485 12.13 -26.74 24.30
C GLY A 485 13.31 -26.03 24.96
N VAL A 486 13.25 -25.81 26.29
CA VAL A 486 14.35 -25.19 27.05
C VAL A 486 15.59 -26.07 27.06
N VAL A 487 15.45 -27.39 27.25
CA VAL A 487 16.58 -28.32 27.24
C VAL A 487 17.22 -28.36 25.85
N ALA A 488 16.42 -28.47 24.78
CA ALA A 488 16.94 -28.47 23.41
C ALA A 488 17.74 -27.19 23.09
N LEU A 489 17.25 -26.02 23.55
CA LEU A 489 17.97 -24.76 23.44
C LEU A 489 19.28 -24.74 24.24
N LEU A 490 19.29 -25.31 25.45
CA LEU A 490 20.50 -25.39 26.27
C LEU A 490 21.55 -26.33 25.67
N VAL A 491 21.13 -27.42 25.03
CA VAL A 491 22.05 -28.34 24.33
C VAL A 491 22.64 -27.67 23.07
N SER A 492 21.90 -26.77 22.43
CA SER A 492 22.42 -26.00 21.30
C SER A 492 23.55 -25.05 21.73
N HIS A 493 24.57 -24.88 20.87
CA HIS A 493 25.72 -24.00 21.14
C HIS A 493 25.36 -22.50 21.24
N CYS A 494 24.08 -22.13 21.12
CA CYS A 494 23.54 -20.80 21.41
C CYS A 494 23.91 -20.29 22.81
N LEU A 495 24.25 -21.18 23.76
CA LEU A 495 24.73 -20.82 25.09
C LEU A 495 25.91 -19.83 25.13
N ARG A 496 26.79 -19.79 24.13
CA ARG A 496 27.87 -18.78 24.11
C ARG A 496 27.38 -17.34 23.91
N LYS A 497 26.18 -17.15 23.34
CA LYS A 497 25.54 -15.85 23.10
C LYS A 497 24.25 -15.64 23.92
N ILE A 498 23.80 -16.62 24.72
CA ILE A 498 22.68 -16.45 25.63
C ILE A 498 23.03 -15.35 26.64
N SER A 499 22.60 -14.14 26.33
CA SER A 499 22.69 -12.99 27.23
C SER A 499 21.88 -13.25 28.52
N ARG A 500 22.12 -12.45 29.56
CA ARG A 500 21.32 -12.43 30.80
C ARG A 500 19.79 -12.41 30.57
N LYS A 501 19.30 -12.05 29.38
CA LYS A 501 17.87 -12.10 29.02
C LYS A 501 17.27 -13.52 29.00
N HIS A 502 18.05 -14.58 28.72
CA HIS A 502 17.46 -15.92 28.51
C HIS A 502 17.62 -16.88 29.71
N SER A 503 18.45 -16.55 30.71
CA SER A 503 18.57 -17.34 31.94
C SER A 503 17.26 -17.42 32.74
N GLY A 504 16.33 -16.49 32.51
CA GLY A 504 14.99 -16.51 33.11
C GLY A 504 14.15 -17.72 32.68
N TRP A 505 14.40 -18.29 31.49
CA TRP A 505 13.64 -19.44 30.99
C TRP A 505 13.93 -20.72 31.76
N VAL A 506 15.17 -20.94 32.18
CA VAL A 506 15.53 -22.07 33.04
C VAL A 506 14.78 -21.98 34.38
N ARG A 507 14.66 -20.77 34.94
CA ARG A 507 13.89 -20.55 36.17
C ARG A 507 12.39 -20.80 35.96
N LYS A 508 11.81 -20.33 34.84
CA LYS A 508 10.41 -20.59 34.50
C LYS A 508 10.12 -22.08 34.31
N ALA A 509 10.98 -22.79 33.58
CA ALA A 509 10.87 -24.23 33.40
C ALA A 509 10.93 -24.98 34.75
N TRP A 510 11.89 -24.61 35.61
CA TRP A 510 11.99 -25.19 36.95
C TRP A 510 10.80 -24.87 37.86
N GLN A 511 10.22 -23.65 37.76
CA GLN A 511 8.99 -23.30 38.46
C GLN A 511 7.79 -24.11 37.96
N SER A 512 7.68 -24.31 36.64
CA SER A 512 6.65 -25.16 36.03
C SER A 512 6.75 -26.59 36.54
N LEU A 513 7.97 -27.15 36.60
CA LEU A 513 8.25 -28.49 37.14
C LEU A 513 7.87 -28.62 38.63
N LYS A 514 8.00 -27.56 39.42
CA LYS A 514 7.56 -27.58 40.83
C LYS A 514 6.04 -27.56 40.99
N GLN A 515 5.31 -27.09 39.98
CA GLN A 515 3.85 -26.96 40.01
C GLN A 515 3.16 -28.18 39.38
N SER A 516 3.78 -28.81 38.38
CA SER A 516 3.40 -30.14 37.91
C SER A 516 3.98 -31.18 38.86
N ASP A 517 3.15 -31.96 39.56
CA ASP A 517 3.54 -32.98 40.55
C ASP A 517 4.35 -34.17 39.97
N THR A 518 4.98 -34.00 38.82
CA THR A 518 5.86 -34.97 38.15
C THR A 518 7.26 -34.87 38.76
N ARG A 519 7.50 -35.75 39.74
CA ARG A 519 8.82 -36.04 40.34
C ARG A 519 9.55 -37.16 39.58
N GLU A 520 9.84 -36.97 38.30
CA GLU A 520 10.87 -37.70 37.56
C GLU A 520 11.52 -36.73 36.57
#